data_AF-A0A917E8E8-F1
#
_entry.id   AF-A0A917E8E8-F1
#
_cell.length_a   1.000
_cell.length_b   1.000
_cell.length_c   1.000
_cell.angle_alpha   90.00
_cell.angle_beta   90.00
_cell.angle_gamma   90.00
#
_symmetry.space_group_name_H-M   'P 1'
#
loop_
_entity.id
_entity.type
_entity.pdbx_description
1 polymer ?
#
loop_
_entity_poly.entity_id
_entity_poly.type
_entity_poly.pdbx_seq_one_letter_code
_entity_poly.pdbx_strand_id
1 'polypeptide(L)'
;MKDNPFRNDSNRKARRSRPKPFDYGSVSLADRQALQGYAEQVRSIARKGVEEVFELGEAFADAKARLPKRYEEWFRKEVTGITTRTASNYIGVYERFNERREQIVALGLKPSSLYKLAAAPEPAIEEVLGRAEAGEKVLGADVTRIVRLHAEPADEVERVSPADRGGPKGFKALLAERLTHWQREWTERATELLDVLDDLVPPGASGFRGTKPDVDKAIGLRSLWLHVELARMTGASFANKADDRLGVPYMQGRDWPSEPWRLLHHSLGHVGAASSWSKGKLFEEVTGTLIPRLRWALGGASSPTEFDDVFPTPDEDGSEDSAEADE
;
A
#
# COMPACT_ATOMS: atom_id res chain seq x y z
N MET A 1 -1.54 -38.84 -3.41
CA MET A 1 -1.59 -37.65 -2.52
C MET A 1 -0.66 -36.61 -3.12
N LYS A 2 -1.23 -35.57 -3.74
CA LYS A 2 -0.46 -34.51 -4.41
C LYS A 2 -0.31 -33.34 -3.45
N ASP A 3 0.92 -32.84 -3.36
CA ASP A 3 1.30 -31.66 -2.58
C ASP A 3 0.49 -30.43 -3.01
N ASN A 4 -0.10 -29.76 -2.03
CA ASN A 4 -0.86 -28.53 -2.19
C ASN A 4 0.12 -27.33 -2.21
N PRO A 5 0.23 -26.56 -3.30
CA PRO A 5 1.21 -25.47 -3.44
C PRO A 5 0.82 -24.19 -2.67
N PHE A 6 -0.34 -24.14 -2.01
CA PHE A 6 -0.84 -22.94 -1.31
C PHE A 6 -0.65 -22.97 0.21
N ARG A 7 0.49 -23.48 0.69
CA ARG A 7 0.81 -23.48 2.13
C ARG A 7 1.30 -22.09 2.58
N ASN A 8 0.33 -21.22 2.89
CA ASN A 8 0.39 -20.08 3.82
C ASN A 8 1.73 -19.30 3.90
N ASP A 9 1.98 -18.42 2.91
CA ASP A 9 3.15 -17.52 2.85
C ASP A 9 3.13 -16.39 3.90
N SER A 10 2.08 -16.33 4.72
CA SER A 10 1.92 -15.40 5.85
C SER A 10 3.02 -15.56 6.92
N ASN A 11 3.69 -16.72 6.97
CA ASN A 11 4.74 -17.02 7.95
C ASN A 11 6.15 -16.71 7.44
N ARG A 12 6.32 -16.37 6.15
CA ARG A 12 7.65 -16.11 5.55
C ARG A 12 8.17 -14.71 5.86
N LYS A 13 7.26 -13.72 6.02
CA LYS A 13 7.61 -12.36 6.50
C LYS A 13 7.95 -12.29 7.99
N ALA A 14 7.61 -13.32 8.78
CA ALA A 14 7.90 -13.39 10.21
C ALA A 14 9.35 -13.80 10.54
N ARG A 15 10.11 -14.32 9.56
CA ARG A 15 11.53 -14.68 9.72
C ARG A 15 12.44 -13.64 9.04
N ARG A 16 12.28 -12.34 9.36
CA ARG A 16 13.43 -11.44 9.20
C ARG A 16 14.51 -11.98 10.15
N SER A 17 15.53 -12.63 9.61
CA SER A 17 16.62 -13.17 10.41
C SER A 17 17.11 -12.06 11.34
N ARG A 18 17.10 -12.34 12.66
CA ARG A 18 17.67 -11.41 13.65
C ARG A 18 19.00 -10.89 13.08
N PRO A 19 19.22 -9.57 13.00
CA PRO A 19 20.48 -9.06 12.50
C PRO A 19 21.59 -9.66 13.36
N LYS A 20 22.55 -10.34 12.72
CA LYS A 20 23.68 -10.95 13.43
C LYS A 20 24.43 -9.85 14.20
N PRO A 21 24.95 -10.15 15.41
CA PRO A 21 25.82 -9.22 16.13
C PRO A 21 26.97 -8.75 15.23
N PHE A 22 27.41 -7.51 15.44
CA PHE A 22 28.57 -6.99 14.72
C PHE A 22 29.81 -7.76 15.12
N ASP A 23 30.57 -8.25 14.13
CA ASP A 23 31.81 -9.00 14.37
C ASP A 23 32.98 -8.05 14.61
N TYR A 24 33.20 -7.69 15.87
CA TYR A 24 34.36 -6.90 16.31
C TYR A 24 35.70 -7.61 16.07
N GLY A 25 35.70 -8.92 15.83
CA GLY A 25 36.90 -9.70 15.48
C GLY A 25 37.48 -9.30 14.12
N SER A 26 36.64 -8.80 13.22
CA SER A 26 36.99 -8.43 11.84
C SER A 26 37.66 -7.05 11.69
N VAL A 27 37.77 -6.27 12.76
CA VAL A 27 38.34 -4.91 12.76
C VAL A 27 39.60 -4.82 13.63
N SER A 28 40.42 -3.79 13.39
CA SER A 28 41.66 -3.54 14.14
C SER A 28 41.38 -3.34 15.63
N LEU A 29 42.39 -3.55 16.49
CA LEU A 29 42.24 -3.35 17.93
C LEU A 29 41.85 -1.91 18.29
N ALA A 30 42.44 -0.92 17.61
CA ALA A 30 42.15 0.49 17.79
C ALA A 30 40.70 0.80 17.38
N ASP A 31 40.25 0.30 16.22
CA ASP A 31 38.87 0.50 15.76
C ASP A 31 37.86 -0.21 16.65
N ARG A 32 38.19 -1.40 17.16
CA ARG A 32 37.35 -2.13 18.12
C ARG A 32 37.10 -1.30 19.37
N GLN A 33 38.15 -0.73 19.97
CA GLN A 33 38.03 0.11 21.17
C GLN A 33 37.22 1.37 20.87
N ALA A 34 37.47 2.03 19.74
CA ALA A 34 36.73 3.23 19.33
C ALA A 34 35.23 2.92 19.10
N LEU A 35 34.91 1.87 18.35
CA LEU A 35 33.52 1.46 18.07
C LEU A 35 32.76 1.04 19.34
N GLN A 36 33.42 0.39 20.29
CA GLN A 36 32.84 0.09 21.60
C GLN A 36 32.56 1.37 22.40
N GLY A 37 33.47 2.35 22.35
CA GLY A 37 33.26 3.68 22.94
C GLY A 37 32.07 4.41 22.32
N TYR A 38 31.96 4.43 20.99
CA TYR A 38 30.82 5.03 20.29
C TYR A 38 29.50 4.31 20.62
N ALA A 39 29.51 2.98 20.70
CA ALA A 39 28.32 2.23 21.08
C ALA A 39 27.83 2.62 22.48
N GLU A 40 28.73 2.86 23.43
CA GLU A 40 28.35 3.32 24.77
C GLU A 40 27.86 4.76 24.78
N GLN A 41 28.48 5.66 24.00
CA GLN A 41 27.99 7.02 23.83
C GLN A 41 26.55 7.04 23.28
N VAL A 42 26.27 6.23 22.25
CA VAL A 42 24.92 6.10 21.67
C VAL A 42 23.92 5.56 22.70
N ARG A 43 24.30 4.56 23.51
CA ARG A 43 23.44 4.08 24.60
C ARG A 43 23.19 5.16 25.63
N SER A 44 24.21 5.92 26.03
CA SER A 44 24.04 7.03 26.96
C SER A 44 23.09 8.10 26.43
N ILE A 45 23.14 8.44 25.15
CA ILE A 45 22.21 9.38 24.51
C ILE A 45 20.79 8.79 24.50
N ALA A 46 20.65 7.50 24.19
CA ALA A 46 19.35 6.84 24.22
C ALA A 46 18.72 6.86 25.61
N ARG A 47 19.51 6.61 26.68
CA ARG A 47 19.04 6.70 28.08
C ARG A 47 18.56 8.12 28.42
N LYS A 48 19.32 9.15 28.03
CA LYS A 48 18.90 10.56 28.18
C LYS A 48 17.58 10.86 27.47
N GLY A 49 17.39 10.35 26.26
CA GLY A 49 16.13 10.51 25.54
C GLY A 49 14.95 9.81 26.22
N VAL A 50 15.18 8.74 26.99
CA VAL A 50 14.13 8.13 27.82
C VAL A 50 13.85 8.99 29.05
N GLU A 51 14.88 9.56 29.67
CA GLU A 51 14.74 10.52 30.78
C GLU A 51 13.84 11.71 30.40
N GLU A 52 14.12 12.32 29.24
CA GLU A 52 13.34 13.43 28.69
C GLU A 52 11.85 13.06 28.50
N VAL A 53 11.56 11.81 28.13
CA VAL A 53 10.16 11.34 28.00
C VAL A 53 9.45 11.33 29.35
N PHE A 54 10.14 10.92 30.42
CA PHE A 54 9.57 10.94 31.78
C PHE A 54 9.39 12.37 32.28
N GLU A 55 10.40 13.24 32.13
CA GLU A 55 10.34 14.64 32.56
C GLU A 55 9.22 15.41 31.86
N LEU A 56 9.09 15.25 30.54
CA LEU A 56 8.00 15.86 29.78
C LEU A 56 6.64 15.22 30.12
N GLY A 57 6.61 13.91 30.36
CA GLY A 57 5.40 13.20 30.76
C GLY A 57 4.84 13.70 32.09
N GLU A 58 5.70 13.89 33.09
CA GLU A 58 5.37 14.46 34.39
C GLU A 58 4.84 15.88 34.25
N ALA A 59 5.58 16.77 33.56
CA ALA A 59 5.16 18.15 33.36
C ALA A 59 3.80 18.28 32.64
N PHE A 60 3.56 17.43 31.64
CA PHE A 60 2.27 17.40 30.93
C PHE A 60 1.14 16.80 31.77
N ALA A 61 1.42 15.77 32.59
CA ALA A 61 0.44 15.19 33.50
C ALA A 61 0.00 16.23 34.56
N ASP A 62 0.95 16.95 35.15
CA ASP A 62 0.71 18.01 36.12
C ASP A 62 -0.08 19.18 35.51
N ALA A 63 0.29 19.62 34.31
CA ALA A 63 -0.45 20.65 33.59
C ALA A 63 -1.89 20.21 33.30
N LYS A 64 -2.09 18.95 32.90
CA LYS A 64 -3.42 18.38 32.63
C LYS A 64 -4.27 18.27 33.89
N ALA A 65 -3.67 17.90 35.02
CA ALA A 65 -4.35 17.84 36.32
C ALA A 65 -4.81 19.24 36.80
N ARG A 66 -4.03 20.28 36.54
CA ARG A 66 -4.38 21.69 36.87
C ARG A 66 -5.40 22.29 35.91
N LEU A 67 -5.45 21.83 34.66
CA LEU A 67 -6.29 22.38 33.59
C LEU A 67 -7.18 21.30 32.93
N PRO A 68 -8.03 20.57 33.66
CA PRO A 68 -8.73 19.39 33.12
C PRO A 68 -9.63 19.69 31.91
N LYS A 69 -10.18 20.91 31.82
CA LYS A 69 -11.04 21.35 30.70
C LYS A 69 -10.34 22.25 29.68
N ARG A 70 -9.13 22.75 29.99
CA ARG A 70 -8.41 23.75 29.17
C ARG A 70 -7.01 23.32 28.77
N TYR A 71 -6.59 22.10 29.13
CA TYR A 71 -5.27 21.57 28.83
C TYR A 71 -4.95 21.63 27.34
N GLU A 72 -5.86 21.18 26.46
CA GLU A 72 -5.59 21.21 25.02
C GLU A 72 -5.50 22.62 24.45
N GLU A 73 -6.26 23.57 25.01
CA GLU A 73 -6.20 24.98 24.61
C GLU A 73 -4.84 25.57 24.99
N TRP A 74 -4.41 25.37 26.24
CA TRP A 74 -3.11 25.80 26.75
C TRP A 74 -1.97 25.13 25.98
N PHE A 75 -2.03 23.82 25.77
CA PHE A 75 -0.99 23.05 25.07
C PHE A 75 -0.73 23.60 23.67
N ARG A 76 -1.79 23.87 22.90
CA ARG A 76 -1.64 24.39 21.52
C ARG A 76 -1.07 25.81 21.47
N LYS A 77 -1.21 26.60 22.54
CA LYS A 77 -0.74 27.99 22.61
C LYS A 77 0.69 28.09 23.12
N GLU A 78 1.04 27.30 24.14
CA GLU A 78 2.30 27.45 24.87
C GLU A 78 3.37 26.44 24.46
N VAL A 79 2.98 25.26 23.93
CA VAL A 79 3.93 24.20 23.58
C VAL A 79 4.22 24.21 22.09
N THR A 80 5.49 24.37 21.72
CA THR A 80 5.96 24.31 20.33
C THR A 80 6.78 23.04 20.08
N GLY A 81 6.76 22.53 18.85
CA GLY A 81 7.56 21.35 18.45
C GLY A 81 7.04 19.98 18.90
N ILE A 82 5.99 19.91 19.74
CA ILE A 82 5.39 18.66 20.22
C ILE A 82 3.90 18.64 19.88
N THR A 83 3.42 17.54 19.30
CA THR A 83 1.98 17.36 19.01
C THR A 83 1.22 16.93 20.26
N THR A 84 -0.08 17.25 20.35
CA THR A 84 -0.94 16.79 21.45
C THR A 84 -0.92 15.27 21.60
N ARG A 85 -0.82 14.54 20.48
CA ARG A 85 -0.68 13.07 20.48
C ARG A 85 0.62 12.62 21.14
N THR A 86 1.74 13.28 20.83
CA THR A 86 3.04 12.97 21.44
C THR A 86 3.01 13.24 22.94
N ALA A 87 2.42 14.37 23.36
CA ALA A 87 2.27 14.70 24.77
C ALA A 87 1.43 13.66 25.52
N SER A 88 0.30 13.22 24.96
CA SER A 88 -0.50 12.13 25.54
C SER A 88 0.28 10.82 25.67
N ASN A 89 1.17 10.51 24.72
CA ASN A 89 2.03 9.33 24.82
C ASN A 89 3.06 9.48 25.96
N TYR A 90 3.64 10.67 26.16
CA TYR A 90 4.58 10.92 27.26
C TYR A 90 3.89 10.81 28.61
N ILE A 91 2.70 11.40 28.76
CA ILE A 91 1.86 11.23 29.96
C ILE A 91 1.62 9.74 30.21
N GLY A 92 1.19 8.98 29.19
CA GLY A 92 0.93 7.55 29.35
C GLY A 92 2.17 6.74 29.75
N VAL A 93 3.35 7.08 29.24
CA VAL A 93 4.62 6.44 29.67
C VAL A 93 4.93 6.78 31.12
N TYR A 94 4.84 8.05 31.51
CA TYR A 94 5.04 8.49 32.89
C TYR A 94 4.07 7.79 33.84
N GLU A 95 2.76 7.90 33.62
CA GLU A 95 1.73 7.30 34.46
C GLU A 95 1.89 5.78 34.59
N ARG A 96 2.30 5.09 33.51
CA ARG A 96 2.43 3.63 33.51
C ARG A 96 3.72 3.12 34.15
N PHE A 97 4.81 3.86 34.02
CA PHE A 97 6.16 3.35 34.34
C PHE A 97 6.92 4.18 35.38
N ASN A 98 6.33 5.22 35.98
CA ASN A 98 7.04 6.08 36.94
C ASN A 98 7.64 5.29 38.11
N GLU A 99 6.91 4.31 38.65
CA GLU A 99 7.40 3.43 39.72
C GLU A 99 8.62 2.57 39.32
N ARG A 100 8.80 2.36 38.01
CA ARG A 100 9.91 1.60 37.41
C ARG A 100 10.83 2.49 36.56
N ARG A 101 10.83 3.81 36.78
CA ARG A 101 11.56 4.79 35.95
C ARG A 101 13.03 4.42 35.77
N GLU A 102 13.74 4.15 36.87
CA GLU A 102 15.17 3.82 36.84
C GLU A 102 15.47 2.60 35.97
N GLN A 103 14.65 1.55 36.10
CA GLN A 103 14.74 0.33 35.29
C GLN A 103 14.52 0.64 33.80
N ILE A 104 13.46 1.38 33.46
CA ILE A 104 13.13 1.71 32.07
C ILE A 104 14.20 2.60 31.43
N VAL A 105 14.73 3.57 32.17
CA VAL A 105 15.83 4.44 31.72
C VAL A 105 17.09 3.62 31.47
N ALA A 106 17.45 2.70 32.39
CA ALA A 106 18.63 1.85 32.24
C ALA A 106 18.59 0.99 30.97
N LEU A 107 17.40 0.51 30.60
CA LEU A 107 17.19 -0.28 29.38
C LEU A 107 17.34 0.50 28.08
N GLY A 108 17.22 1.85 28.10
CA GLY A 108 17.44 2.71 26.94
C GLY A 108 16.57 2.35 25.73
N LEU A 109 15.34 1.88 25.96
CA LEU A 109 14.41 1.52 24.90
C LEU A 109 14.03 2.76 24.07
N LYS A 110 13.78 2.57 22.77
CA LYS A 110 13.33 3.66 21.91
C LYS A 110 11.99 4.23 22.43
N PRO A 111 11.79 5.57 22.44
CA PRO A 111 10.53 6.17 22.88
C PRO A 111 9.28 5.58 22.20
N SER A 112 9.36 5.29 20.90
CA SER A 112 8.25 4.65 20.16
C SER A 112 7.88 3.24 20.63
N SER A 113 8.80 2.54 21.29
CA SER A 113 8.52 1.25 21.94
C SER A 113 7.83 1.46 23.28
N LEU A 114 8.28 2.45 24.06
CA LEU A 114 7.66 2.83 25.34
C LEU A 114 6.20 3.26 25.15
N TYR A 115 5.87 4.03 24.11
CA TYR A 115 4.47 4.43 23.86
C TYR A 115 3.57 3.21 23.61
N LYS A 116 4.10 2.17 22.94
CA LYS A 116 3.35 0.94 22.68
C LYS A 116 3.18 0.11 23.94
N LEU A 117 4.23 0.02 24.76
CA LEU A 117 4.21 -0.70 26.03
C LEU A 117 3.29 -0.03 27.05
N ALA A 118 3.22 1.30 27.04
CA ALA A 118 2.34 2.05 27.95
C ALA A 118 0.87 1.64 27.80
N ALA A 119 0.46 1.24 26.58
CA ALA A 119 -0.88 0.77 26.27
C ALA A 119 -1.03 -0.76 26.23
N ALA A 120 0.01 -1.51 26.59
CA ALA A 120 0.04 -2.97 26.47
C ALA A 120 -0.43 -3.68 27.76
N PRO A 121 -0.95 -4.92 27.64
CA PRO A 121 -1.21 -5.79 28.80
C PRO A 121 0.08 -6.07 29.59
N GLU A 122 -0.04 -6.25 30.91
CA GLU A 122 1.11 -6.50 31.80
C GLU A 122 2.00 -7.67 31.35
N PRO A 123 1.46 -8.83 30.91
CA PRO A 123 2.30 -9.93 30.42
C PRO A 123 3.20 -9.55 29.23
N ALA A 124 2.71 -8.66 28.36
CA ALA A 124 3.49 -8.15 27.23
C ALA A 124 4.62 -7.24 27.68
N ILE A 125 4.36 -6.43 28.71
CA ILE A 125 5.35 -5.53 29.30
C ILE A 125 6.48 -6.36 29.91
N GLU A 126 6.15 -7.30 30.79
CA GLU A 126 7.13 -8.15 31.47
C GLU A 126 8.00 -8.94 30.48
N GLU A 127 7.41 -9.51 29.42
CA GLU A 127 8.19 -10.22 28.42
C GLU A 127 9.17 -9.28 27.69
N VAL A 128 8.76 -8.06 27.34
CA VAL A 128 9.63 -7.11 26.65
C VAL A 128 10.75 -6.62 27.56
N LEU A 129 10.44 -6.31 28.83
CA LEU A 129 11.43 -5.88 29.81
C LEU A 129 12.43 -6.99 30.10
N GLY A 130 11.97 -8.22 30.36
CA GLY A 130 12.86 -9.36 30.62
C GLY A 130 13.80 -9.67 29.46
N ARG A 131 13.33 -9.55 28.21
CA ARG A 131 14.21 -9.67 27.03
C ARG A 131 15.27 -8.57 26.97
N ALA A 132 14.88 -7.33 27.26
CA ALA A 132 15.80 -6.20 27.25
C ALA A 132 16.85 -6.29 28.37
N GLU A 133 16.45 -6.75 29.56
CA GLU A 133 17.34 -6.99 30.71
C GLU A 133 18.35 -8.11 30.44
N ALA A 134 17.95 -9.15 29.71
CA ALA A 134 18.85 -10.21 29.24
C ALA A 134 19.88 -9.72 28.20
N GLY A 135 19.90 -8.42 27.88
CA GLY A 135 20.78 -7.82 26.88
C GLY A 135 20.33 -8.08 25.43
N GLU A 136 19.12 -8.62 25.21
CA GLU A 136 18.60 -8.79 23.86
C GLU A 136 18.26 -7.45 23.23
N LYS A 137 18.66 -7.26 21.97
CA LYS A 137 18.26 -6.08 21.20
C LYS A 137 16.79 -6.21 20.78
N VAL A 138 15.89 -5.63 21.56
CA VAL A 138 14.45 -5.60 21.27
C VAL A 138 14.15 -4.54 20.20
N LEU A 139 13.69 -4.97 19.01
CA LEU A 139 13.29 -4.06 17.94
C LEU A 139 11.82 -3.63 18.10
N GLY A 140 11.46 -2.47 17.55
CA GLY A 140 10.07 -2.00 17.60
C GLY A 140 9.05 -2.92 16.93
N ALA A 141 9.50 -3.80 16.03
CA ALA A 141 8.68 -4.87 15.44
C ALA A 141 8.47 -6.05 16.40
N ASP A 142 9.48 -6.37 17.22
CA ASP A 142 9.38 -7.41 18.25
C ASP A 142 8.40 -6.97 19.34
N VAL A 143 8.47 -5.71 19.78
CA VAL A 143 7.50 -5.12 20.72
C VAL A 143 6.08 -5.24 20.16
N THR A 144 5.85 -4.84 18.92
CA THR A 144 4.52 -4.97 18.29
C THR A 144 4.04 -6.42 18.22
N ARG A 145 4.94 -7.37 17.95
CA ARG A 145 4.58 -8.79 17.91
C ARG A 145 4.22 -9.31 19.30
N ILE A 146 5.03 -9.00 20.31
CA ILE A 146 4.82 -9.45 21.70
C ILE A 146 3.52 -8.87 22.26
N VAL A 147 3.28 -7.56 22.08
CA VAL A 147 2.03 -6.91 22.48
C VAL A 147 0.82 -7.56 21.78
N ARG A 148 0.95 -7.95 20.51
CA ARG A 148 -0.13 -8.65 19.79
C ARG A 148 -0.37 -10.07 20.30
N LEU A 149 0.68 -10.79 20.71
CA LEU A 149 0.57 -12.15 21.24
C LEU A 149 -0.11 -12.19 22.61
N HIS A 150 0.13 -11.17 23.43
CA HIS A 150 -0.40 -11.03 24.79
C HIS A 150 -1.64 -10.16 24.88
N ALA A 151 -2.05 -9.51 23.79
CA ALA A 151 -3.39 -8.98 23.70
C ALA A 151 -4.33 -10.18 23.83
N GLU A 152 -5.04 -10.28 24.97
CA GLU A 152 -6.13 -11.24 25.11
C GLU A 152 -7.04 -11.13 23.87
N PRO A 153 -7.63 -12.25 23.41
CA PRO A 153 -8.67 -12.16 22.40
C PRO A 153 -9.79 -11.33 23.03
N ALA A 154 -9.80 -10.02 22.74
CA ALA A 154 -10.87 -9.12 23.15
C ALA A 154 -12.20 -9.81 22.81
N ASP A 155 -13.05 -9.89 23.83
CA ASP A 155 -14.30 -10.64 23.91
C ASP A 155 -14.85 -11.23 22.60
N GLU A 156 -15.15 -12.51 22.70
CA GLU A 156 -15.82 -13.39 21.75
C GLU A 156 -17.31 -13.02 21.55
N VAL A 157 -17.63 -11.72 21.48
CA VAL A 157 -18.87 -11.26 20.85
C VAL A 157 -18.57 -11.17 19.37
N GLU A 158 -18.69 -12.32 18.70
CA GLU A 158 -18.78 -12.51 17.25
C GLU A 158 -17.81 -11.63 16.44
N ARG A 159 -16.72 -12.21 15.92
CA ARG A 159 -15.75 -11.53 15.04
C ARG A 159 -16.39 -11.12 13.70
N VAL A 160 -17.31 -10.17 13.75
CA VAL A 160 -17.78 -9.36 12.63
C VAL A 160 -16.52 -8.77 12.02
N SER A 161 -16.22 -9.15 10.77
CA SER A 161 -15.04 -8.66 10.06
C SER A 161 -15.01 -7.15 10.19
N PRO A 162 -13.85 -6.50 10.29
CA PRO A 162 -13.80 -5.04 10.22
C PRO A 162 -14.61 -4.49 9.03
N ALA A 163 -14.71 -5.21 7.91
CA ALA A 163 -15.52 -4.88 6.75
C ALA A 163 -17.05 -4.96 6.98
N ASP A 164 -17.49 -5.80 7.91
CA ASP A 164 -18.91 -6.02 8.25
C ASP A 164 -19.42 -4.97 9.27
N ARG A 165 -18.54 -4.10 9.78
CA ARG A 165 -18.91 -3.02 10.70
C ARG A 165 -19.46 -1.82 9.92
N GLY A 166 -20.50 -1.19 10.44
CA GLY A 166 -20.99 0.09 9.91
C GLY A 166 -20.00 1.26 10.10
N GLY A 167 -20.23 2.35 9.38
CA GLY A 167 -19.50 3.61 9.52
C GLY A 167 -18.14 3.67 8.80
N PRO A 168 -17.42 4.81 8.91
CA PRO A 168 -16.24 5.09 8.07
C PRO A 168 -15.11 4.06 8.21
N LYS A 169 -14.93 3.48 9.40
CA LYS A 169 -13.89 2.49 9.65
C LYS A 169 -14.18 1.17 8.95
N GLY A 170 -15.43 0.70 8.98
CA GLY A 170 -15.78 -0.54 8.33
C GLY A 170 -15.90 -0.42 6.82
N PHE A 171 -16.40 0.73 6.33
CA PHE A 171 -16.31 1.05 4.89
C PHE A 171 -14.87 1.03 4.38
N LYS A 172 -13.93 1.64 5.12
CA LYS A 172 -12.50 1.59 4.78
C LYS A 172 -11.95 0.17 4.77
N ALA A 173 -12.36 -0.67 5.72
CA ALA A 173 -11.95 -2.06 5.78
C ALA A 173 -12.51 -2.89 4.60
N LEU A 174 -13.79 -2.70 4.26
CA LEU A 174 -14.43 -3.30 3.10
C LEU A 174 -13.69 -2.95 1.80
N LEU A 175 -13.38 -1.66 1.60
CA LEU A 175 -12.63 -1.20 0.42
C LEU A 175 -11.23 -1.82 0.37
N ALA A 176 -10.53 -1.88 1.49
CA ALA A 176 -9.18 -2.46 1.54
C ALA A 176 -9.18 -3.97 1.23
N GLU A 177 -10.16 -4.71 1.77
CA GLU A 177 -10.35 -6.12 1.49
C GLU A 177 -10.66 -6.36 0.00
N ARG A 178 -11.62 -5.60 -0.55
CA ARG A 178 -12.02 -5.70 -1.96
C ARG A 178 -10.90 -5.31 -2.90
N LEU A 179 -10.19 -4.21 -2.65
CA LEU A 179 -9.10 -3.75 -3.51
C LEU A 179 -7.98 -4.81 -3.60
N THR A 180 -7.64 -5.45 -2.48
CA THR A 180 -6.62 -6.51 -2.47
C THR A 180 -7.05 -7.70 -3.35
N HIS A 181 -8.33 -8.09 -3.26
CA HIS A 181 -8.88 -9.17 -4.08
C HIS A 181 -8.88 -8.81 -5.57
N TRP A 182 -9.41 -7.64 -5.92
CA TRP A 182 -9.53 -7.19 -7.31
C TRP A 182 -8.17 -7.00 -7.99
N GLN A 183 -7.19 -6.45 -7.27
CA GLN A 183 -5.82 -6.31 -7.79
C GLN A 183 -5.20 -7.66 -8.14
N ARG A 184 -5.37 -8.66 -7.26
CA ARG A 184 -4.86 -10.01 -7.51
C ARG A 184 -5.53 -10.65 -8.73
N GLU A 185 -6.86 -10.68 -8.76
CA GLU A 185 -7.61 -11.26 -9.88
C GLU A 185 -7.30 -10.56 -11.22
N TRP A 186 -7.19 -9.23 -11.21
CA TRP A 186 -6.83 -8.48 -12.39
C TRP A 186 -5.44 -8.84 -12.90
N THR A 187 -4.46 -8.94 -12.00
CA THR A 187 -3.07 -9.28 -12.36
C THR A 187 -2.96 -10.70 -12.90
N GLU A 188 -3.64 -11.67 -12.27
CA GLU A 188 -3.70 -13.06 -12.72
C GLU A 188 -4.27 -13.15 -14.14
N ARG A 189 -5.44 -12.53 -14.38
CA ARG A 189 -6.09 -12.55 -15.69
C ARG A 189 -5.35 -11.76 -16.77
N ALA A 190 -4.68 -10.67 -16.40
CA ALA A 190 -3.82 -9.92 -17.31
C ALA A 190 -2.62 -10.76 -17.74
N THR A 191 -2.03 -11.53 -16.82
CA THR A 191 -0.95 -12.47 -17.12
C THR A 191 -1.44 -13.59 -18.04
N GLU A 192 -2.59 -14.20 -17.74
CA GLU A 192 -3.19 -15.23 -18.61
C GLU A 192 -3.53 -14.72 -20.01
N LEU A 193 -3.97 -13.46 -20.13
CA LEU A 193 -4.19 -12.85 -21.44
C LEU A 193 -2.87 -12.66 -22.18
N LEU A 194 -1.84 -12.17 -21.50
CA LEU A 194 -0.52 -11.99 -22.11
C LEU A 194 0.06 -13.32 -22.61
N ASP A 195 -0.04 -14.40 -21.83
CA ASP A 195 0.41 -15.73 -22.23
C ASP A 195 -0.33 -16.22 -23.49
N VAL A 196 -1.65 -16.04 -23.54
CA VAL A 196 -2.45 -16.37 -24.74
C VAL A 196 -2.03 -15.54 -25.94
N LEU A 197 -1.73 -14.26 -25.75
CA LEU A 197 -1.28 -13.37 -26.82
C LEU A 197 0.10 -13.80 -27.35
N ASP A 198 1.03 -14.17 -26.47
CA ASP A 198 2.36 -14.66 -26.85
C ASP A 198 2.28 -16.00 -27.61
N ASP A 199 1.34 -16.88 -27.25
CA ASP A 199 1.09 -18.14 -27.97
C ASP A 199 0.47 -17.92 -29.36
N LEU A 200 -0.46 -16.98 -29.47
CA LEU A 200 -1.13 -16.62 -30.72
C LEU A 200 -0.20 -15.82 -31.66
N VAL A 201 0.72 -15.04 -31.09
CA VAL A 201 1.65 -14.15 -31.79
C VAL A 201 3.09 -14.41 -31.30
N PRO A 202 3.70 -15.53 -31.72
CA PRO A 202 5.09 -15.81 -31.37
C PRO A 202 6.03 -14.74 -31.98
N PRO A 203 7.26 -14.60 -31.46
CA PRO A 203 8.23 -13.65 -31.98
C PRO A 203 8.44 -13.79 -33.50
N GLY A 204 8.34 -12.68 -34.23
CA GLY A 204 8.51 -12.65 -35.68
C GLY A 204 7.29 -13.11 -36.51
N ALA A 205 6.14 -13.35 -35.88
CA ALA A 205 4.92 -13.65 -36.60
C ALA A 205 4.46 -12.45 -37.46
N SER A 206 3.92 -12.74 -38.64
CA SER A 206 3.27 -11.75 -39.54
C SER A 206 1.73 -11.78 -39.43
N GLY A 207 1.19 -12.53 -38.47
CA GLY A 207 -0.25 -12.70 -38.25
C GLY A 207 -0.54 -13.69 -37.12
N PHE A 208 -1.78 -13.71 -36.62
CA PHE A 208 -2.17 -14.67 -35.57
C PHE A 208 -2.16 -16.13 -36.05
N ARG A 209 -1.80 -17.04 -35.15
CA ARG A 209 -2.14 -18.46 -35.26
C ARG A 209 -3.65 -18.69 -35.12
N GLY A 210 -4.19 -19.67 -35.85
CA GLY A 210 -5.61 -20.04 -35.79
C GLY A 210 -6.54 -19.21 -36.67
N THR A 211 -7.86 -19.46 -36.59
CA THR A 211 -8.87 -18.73 -37.37
C THR A 211 -9.29 -17.44 -36.66
N LYS A 212 -9.92 -16.48 -37.36
CA LYS A 212 -10.43 -15.24 -36.73
C LYS A 212 -11.41 -15.53 -35.57
N PRO A 213 -12.38 -16.46 -35.71
CA PRO A 213 -13.24 -16.85 -34.58
C PRO A 213 -12.47 -17.38 -33.36
N ASP A 214 -11.41 -18.14 -33.57
CA ASP A 214 -10.60 -18.68 -32.46
C ASP A 214 -9.86 -17.55 -31.73
N VAL A 215 -9.27 -16.61 -32.49
CA VAL A 215 -8.59 -15.43 -31.94
C VAL A 215 -9.57 -14.57 -31.15
N ASP A 216 -10.74 -14.25 -31.72
CA ASP A 216 -11.77 -13.44 -31.04
C ASP A 216 -12.22 -14.09 -29.73
N LYS A 217 -12.46 -15.40 -29.76
CA LYS A 217 -12.83 -16.18 -28.57
C LYS A 217 -11.72 -16.16 -27.52
N ALA A 218 -10.46 -16.18 -27.94
CA ALA A 218 -9.31 -16.20 -27.05
C ALA A 218 -9.08 -14.84 -26.35
N ILE A 219 -9.28 -13.71 -27.05
CA ILE A 219 -8.84 -12.40 -26.54
C ILE A 219 -9.98 -11.42 -26.23
N GLY A 220 -11.14 -11.51 -26.90
CA GLY A 220 -12.17 -10.46 -26.86
C GLY A 220 -12.76 -10.24 -25.47
N LEU A 221 -13.43 -11.27 -24.92
CA LEU A 221 -14.05 -11.19 -23.60
C LEU A 221 -13.04 -10.99 -22.46
N ARG A 222 -11.82 -11.52 -22.61
CA ARG A 222 -10.74 -11.32 -21.63
C ARG A 222 -10.30 -9.86 -21.57
N SER A 223 -10.10 -9.26 -22.74
CA SER A 223 -9.72 -7.84 -22.85
C SER A 223 -10.83 -6.94 -22.31
N LEU A 224 -12.09 -7.21 -22.67
CA LEU A 224 -13.24 -6.44 -22.19
C LEU A 224 -13.41 -6.54 -20.67
N TRP A 225 -13.21 -7.73 -20.09
CA TRP A 225 -13.27 -7.91 -18.64
C TRP A 225 -12.19 -7.08 -17.93
N LEU A 226 -10.93 -7.13 -18.41
CA LEU A 226 -9.83 -6.36 -17.84
C LEU A 226 -10.04 -4.85 -17.98
N HIS A 227 -10.63 -4.40 -19.09
CA HIS A 227 -11.04 -3.01 -19.31
C HIS A 227 -12.03 -2.53 -18.25
N VAL A 228 -13.14 -3.26 -18.07
CA VAL A 228 -14.19 -2.92 -17.10
C VAL A 228 -13.65 -2.96 -15.67
N GLU A 229 -12.88 -3.99 -15.32
CA GLU A 229 -12.37 -4.15 -13.96
C GLU A 229 -11.34 -3.06 -13.61
N LEU A 230 -10.48 -2.66 -14.56
CA LEU A 230 -9.54 -1.57 -14.37
C LEU A 230 -10.26 -0.25 -14.11
N ALA A 231 -11.30 0.06 -14.89
CA ALA A 231 -12.15 1.24 -14.66
C ALA A 231 -12.84 1.19 -13.29
N ARG A 232 -13.33 0.02 -12.87
CA ARG A 232 -13.98 -0.18 -11.57
C ARG A 232 -13.04 0.11 -10.41
N MET A 233 -11.80 -0.38 -10.47
CA MET A 233 -10.81 -0.18 -9.41
C MET A 233 -10.32 1.27 -9.32
N THR A 234 -10.23 1.99 -10.45
CA THR A 234 -9.72 3.37 -10.48
C THR A 234 -10.81 4.42 -10.28
N GLY A 235 -12.07 4.07 -10.56
CA GLY A 235 -13.18 5.04 -10.57
C GLY A 235 -13.05 6.09 -11.67
N ALA A 236 -12.12 5.93 -12.61
CA ALA A 236 -11.81 6.91 -13.65
C ALA A 236 -12.97 7.04 -14.67
N SER A 237 -13.58 5.94 -15.09
CA SER A 237 -14.66 6.00 -16.09
C SER A 237 -16.06 6.24 -15.48
N PHE A 238 -16.17 6.67 -14.22
CA PHE A 238 -17.45 6.90 -13.52
C PHE A 238 -17.71 8.38 -13.22
N ALA A 239 -18.98 8.78 -13.26
CA ALA A 239 -19.43 10.16 -13.05
C ALA A 239 -19.01 10.70 -11.67
N ASN A 240 -18.61 11.97 -11.63
CA ASN A 240 -17.98 12.60 -10.47
C ASN A 240 -18.86 13.60 -9.69
N LYS A 241 -20.07 13.93 -10.17
CA LYS A 241 -20.98 14.90 -9.52
C LYS A 241 -22.41 14.37 -9.46
N ALA A 242 -22.95 14.27 -8.25
CA ALA A 242 -24.32 13.84 -8.00
C ALA A 242 -25.34 14.99 -8.01
N ASP A 243 -24.89 16.26 -8.04
CA ASP A 243 -25.73 17.40 -7.64
C ASP A 243 -26.51 18.04 -8.80
N ASP A 244 -25.89 18.40 -9.92
CA ASP A 244 -26.60 19.26 -10.90
C ASP A 244 -27.23 18.52 -12.09
N ARG A 245 -27.03 17.21 -12.18
CA ARG A 245 -27.21 16.44 -13.43
C ARG A 245 -27.61 14.98 -13.21
N LEU A 246 -28.57 14.72 -12.33
CA LEU A 246 -29.33 13.46 -12.34
C LEU A 246 -30.01 13.32 -13.72
N GLY A 247 -29.33 12.63 -14.65
CA GLY A 247 -29.77 12.48 -16.04
C GLY A 247 -28.78 12.92 -17.12
N VAL A 248 -27.63 13.51 -16.79
CA VAL A 248 -26.58 13.71 -17.81
C VAL A 248 -25.73 12.45 -17.90
N PRO A 249 -25.77 11.75 -19.05
CA PRO A 249 -25.27 10.39 -19.17
C PRO A 249 -23.76 10.39 -19.05
N TYR A 250 -23.20 9.45 -18.29
CA TYR A 250 -21.94 8.71 -18.49
C TYR A 250 -20.64 9.41 -19.00
N MET A 251 -20.62 10.71 -19.29
CA MET A 251 -19.63 11.32 -20.18
C MET A 251 -18.63 12.23 -19.48
N GLN A 252 -18.91 12.68 -18.24
CA GLN A 252 -17.90 13.33 -17.41
C GLN A 252 -17.36 12.33 -16.40
N GLY A 253 -16.57 11.38 -16.90
CA GLY A 253 -15.74 10.51 -16.07
C GLY A 253 -14.73 11.31 -15.25
N ARG A 254 -14.19 10.69 -14.21
CA ARG A 254 -13.01 11.21 -13.53
C ARG A 254 -11.81 11.15 -14.49
N ASP A 255 -10.91 12.13 -14.40
CA ASP A 255 -9.66 12.04 -15.15
C ASP A 255 -8.89 10.79 -14.73
N TRP A 256 -8.28 10.12 -15.70
CA TRP A 256 -7.36 9.03 -15.40
C TRP A 256 -6.16 9.61 -14.64
N PRO A 257 -5.79 9.04 -13.47
CA PRO A 257 -4.69 9.58 -12.67
C PRO A 257 -3.32 9.33 -13.32
N SER A 258 -3.26 8.53 -14.38
CA SER A 258 -2.04 8.16 -15.09
C SER A 258 -2.33 7.85 -16.55
N GLU A 259 -1.58 8.53 -17.43
CA GLU A 259 -1.69 8.42 -18.87
C GLU A 259 -1.36 6.99 -19.40
N PRO A 260 -0.25 6.36 -19.00
CA PRO A 260 0.01 4.94 -19.25
C PRO A 260 -1.16 3.98 -18.97
N TRP A 261 -1.82 4.14 -17.82
CA TRP A 261 -2.96 3.30 -17.45
C TRP A 261 -4.21 3.61 -18.28
N ARG A 262 -4.41 4.89 -18.66
CA ARG A 262 -5.48 5.30 -19.57
C ARG A 262 -5.32 4.64 -20.94
N LEU A 263 -4.09 4.64 -21.47
CA LEU A 263 -3.76 4.02 -22.76
C LEU A 263 -3.97 2.50 -22.73
N LEU A 264 -3.56 1.82 -21.67
CA LEU A 264 -3.87 0.39 -21.50
C LEU A 264 -5.39 0.13 -21.45
N HIS A 265 -6.11 0.91 -20.65
CA HIS A 265 -7.57 0.80 -20.54
C HIS A 265 -8.24 0.96 -21.90
N HIS A 266 -7.77 1.93 -22.71
CA HIS A 266 -8.24 2.11 -24.08
C HIS A 266 -7.93 0.89 -24.95
N SER A 267 -6.68 0.41 -24.99
CA SER A 267 -6.31 -0.77 -25.81
C SER A 267 -7.15 -2.00 -25.47
N LEU A 268 -7.38 -2.26 -24.18
CA LEU A 268 -8.21 -3.38 -23.72
C LEU A 268 -9.67 -3.27 -24.20
N GLY A 269 -10.26 -2.08 -24.12
CA GLY A 269 -11.61 -1.83 -24.61
C GLY A 269 -11.70 -1.92 -26.14
N HIS A 270 -10.72 -1.35 -26.84
CA HIS A 270 -10.66 -1.30 -28.29
C HIS A 270 -10.52 -2.71 -28.89
N VAL A 271 -9.59 -3.52 -28.37
CA VAL A 271 -9.42 -4.93 -28.77
C VAL A 271 -10.62 -5.79 -28.31
N GLY A 272 -11.17 -5.53 -27.12
CA GLY A 272 -12.34 -6.26 -26.61
C GLY A 272 -13.60 -6.09 -27.47
N ALA A 273 -13.73 -4.95 -28.16
CA ALA A 273 -14.85 -4.63 -29.05
C ALA A 273 -14.56 -4.89 -30.55
N ALA A 274 -13.41 -5.47 -30.89
CA ALA A 274 -12.91 -5.61 -32.27
C ALA A 274 -13.51 -6.79 -33.08
N SER A 275 -14.70 -7.28 -32.72
CA SER A 275 -15.30 -8.46 -33.38
C SER A 275 -15.53 -8.24 -34.88
N SER A 276 -15.84 -7.00 -35.29
CA SER A 276 -16.07 -6.60 -36.68
C SER A 276 -14.80 -6.37 -37.50
N TRP A 277 -13.62 -6.38 -36.88
CA TRP A 277 -12.38 -6.05 -37.58
C TRP A 277 -11.86 -7.21 -38.42
N SER A 278 -11.06 -6.89 -39.43
CA SER A 278 -10.26 -7.88 -40.13
C SER A 278 -9.18 -8.47 -39.21
N LYS A 279 -8.77 -9.71 -39.51
CA LYS A 279 -7.72 -10.39 -38.74
C LYS A 279 -6.38 -9.64 -38.78
N GLY A 280 -6.06 -8.96 -39.89
CA GLY A 280 -4.86 -8.15 -40.04
C GLY A 280 -4.88 -6.87 -39.18
N LYS A 281 -5.98 -6.11 -39.22
CA LYS A 281 -6.15 -4.92 -38.38
C LYS A 281 -6.06 -5.26 -36.88
N LEU A 282 -6.71 -6.35 -36.48
CA LEU A 282 -6.63 -6.82 -35.09
C LEU A 282 -5.20 -7.22 -34.69
N PHE A 283 -4.43 -7.76 -35.63
CA PHE A 283 -3.04 -8.16 -35.39
C PHE A 283 -2.14 -6.94 -35.16
N GLU A 284 -2.26 -5.92 -36.00
CA GLU A 284 -1.52 -4.66 -35.87
C GLU A 284 -1.80 -4.00 -34.53
N GLU A 285 -3.08 -3.90 -34.13
CA GLU A 285 -3.47 -3.29 -32.85
C GLU A 285 -2.99 -4.08 -31.63
N VAL A 286 -3.10 -5.41 -31.68
CA VAL A 286 -2.65 -6.26 -30.57
C VAL A 286 -1.14 -6.18 -30.38
N THR A 287 -0.37 -6.21 -31.47
CA THR A 287 1.10 -6.22 -31.43
C THR A 287 1.69 -4.84 -31.18
N GLY A 288 1.11 -3.80 -31.78
CA GLY A 288 1.55 -2.42 -31.66
C GLY A 288 1.15 -1.76 -30.35
N THR A 289 -0.03 -2.10 -29.79
CA THR A 289 -0.55 -1.42 -28.61
C THR A 289 -0.77 -2.34 -27.41
N LEU A 290 -1.58 -3.40 -27.55
CA LEU A 290 -2.05 -4.16 -26.40
C LEU A 290 -0.93 -4.94 -25.68
N ILE A 291 -0.13 -5.72 -26.41
CA ILE A 291 0.95 -6.53 -25.84
C ILE A 291 1.98 -5.65 -25.11
N PRO A 292 2.54 -4.59 -25.71
CA PRO A 292 3.51 -3.73 -25.01
C PRO A 292 2.93 -3.10 -23.74
N ARG A 293 1.70 -2.60 -23.79
CA ARG A 293 1.02 -1.96 -22.64
C ARG A 293 0.72 -2.96 -21.52
N LEU A 294 0.33 -4.19 -21.85
CA LEU A 294 0.14 -5.26 -20.86
C LEU A 294 1.46 -5.67 -20.20
N ARG A 295 2.54 -5.85 -20.98
CA ARG A 295 3.87 -6.15 -20.44
C ARG A 295 4.35 -5.07 -19.49
N TRP A 296 4.17 -3.80 -19.84
CA TRP A 296 4.46 -2.69 -18.94
C TRP A 296 3.67 -2.76 -17.63
N ALA A 297 2.36 -2.96 -17.71
CA ALA A 297 1.50 -3.01 -16.53
C ALA A 297 1.84 -4.17 -15.58
N LEU A 298 2.36 -5.28 -16.12
CA LEU A 298 2.83 -6.44 -15.37
C LEU A 298 4.30 -6.33 -14.92
N GLY A 299 4.98 -5.19 -15.15
CA GLY A 299 6.33 -4.92 -14.66
C GLY A 299 7.47 -5.37 -15.58
N GLY A 300 7.20 -5.68 -16.85
CA GLY A 300 8.17 -6.16 -17.84
C GLY A 300 9.05 -5.09 -18.53
N ALA A 301 8.96 -3.82 -18.13
CA ALA A 301 9.76 -2.67 -18.58
C ALA A 301 9.87 -2.40 -20.11
N SER A 302 8.98 -1.52 -20.59
CA SER A 302 9.22 -0.35 -21.47
C SER A 302 8.05 0.62 -21.23
N SER A 303 8.26 1.93 -21.15
CA SER A 303 7.16 2.88 -20.88
C SER A 303 6.16 2.91 -22.04
N PRO A 304 4.84 2.91 -21.82
CA PRO A 304 3.87 2.89 -22.91
C PRO A 304 3.83 4.20 -23.71
N THR A 305 4.53 5.25 -23.24
CA THR A 305 4.71 6.54 -23.92
C THR A 305 5.81 6.53 -24.99
N GLU A 306 6.60 5.45 -25.11
CA GLU A 306 7.62 5.31 -26.18
C GLU A 306 7.09 4.58 -27.42
N PHE A 307 5.81 4.19 -27.44
CA PHE A 307 5.17 3.59 -28.60
C PHE A 307 4.36 4.66 -29.31
N ASP A 308 4.80 5.03 -30.52
CA ASP A 308 4.26 6.15 -31.31
C ASP A 308 2.73 6.23 -31.27
N ASP A 309 2.24 7.42 -30.91
CA ASP A 309 0.84 7.82 -31.02
C ASP A 309 0.42 7.78 -32.50
N VAL A 310 -0.08 6.64 -32.95
CA VAL A 310 -0.83 6.53 -34.20
C VAL A 310 -2.23 6.08 -33.85
N PHE A 311 -3.07 7.05 -33.46
CA PHE A 311 -4.51 6.93 -33.64
C PHE A 311 -4.97 8.02 -34.60
N PRO A 312 -5.65 7.67 -35.71
CA PRO A 312 -6.42 8.64 -36.45
C PRO A 312 -7.59 9.08 -35.55
N THR A 313 -7.75 10.38 -35.39
CA THR A 313 -8.99 10.98 -34.88
C THR A 313 -10.17 10.43 -35.70
N PRO A 314 -11.34 10.19 -35.09
CA PRO A 314 -12.53 9.90 -35.89
C PRO A 314 -12.74 11.07 -36.86
N ASP A 315 -12.77 10.75 -38.16
CA ASP A 315 -13.12 11.71 -39.20
C ASP A 315 -14.42 12.42 -38.79
N GLU A 316 -14.34 13.73 -38.63
CA GLU A 316 -15.51 14.59 -38.73
C GLU A 316 -16.02 14.45 -40.17
N ASP A 317 -17.07 13.64 -40.30
CA ASP A 317 -17.74 13.36 -41.55
C ASP A 317 -18.17 14.65 -42.25
N GLY A 318 -18.12 14.60 -43.58
CA GLY A 318 -18.01 15.75 -44.45
C GLY A 318 -19.16 16.75 -44.39
N SER A 319 -18.79 18.02 -44.37
CA SER A 319 -19.58 19.05 -45.04
C SER A 319 -18.68 19.70 -46.09
N GLU A 320 -18.68 19.10 -47.29
CA GLU A 320 -18.23 19.77 -48.50
C GLU A 320 -19.12 20.99 -48.75
N ASP A 321 -18.44 22.11 -48.82
CA ASP A 321 -18.84 23.36 -49.43
C ASP A 321 -19.49 23.10 -50.81
N SER A 322 -20.76 23.47 -50.96
CA SER A 322 -21.35 23.74 -52.28
C SER A 322 -21.78 25.20 -52.30
N ALA A 323 -20.92 26.03 -52.88
CA ALA A 323 -21.24 27.38 -53.29
C ALA A 323 -22.03 27.37 -54.60
N GLU A 324 -23.11 28.15 -54.67
CA GLU A 324 -23.67 28.85 -55.85
C GLU A 324 -24.90 29.64 -55.31
N ALA A 325 -24.89 30.96 -55.17
CA ALA A 325 -24.90 32.01 -56.19
C ALA A 325 -26.14 31.97 -57.12
N ASP A 326 -26.90 33.07 -57.04
CA ASP A 326 -27.90 33.62 -57.97
C ASP A 326 -29.36 33.11 -57.99
N GLU A 327 -30.24 34.14 -57.99
CA GLU A 327 -31.71 34.26 -58.10
C GLU A 327 -32.62 34.06 -56.87
#